data_AF-A0A7K8CDN3-F1
#
_entry.id   AF-A0A7K8CDN3-F1
#
_cell.length_a   1.000
_cell.length_b   1.000
_cell.length_c   1.000
_cell.angle_alpha   90.00
_cell.angle_beta   90.00
_cell.angle_gamma   90.00
#
_symmetry.space_group_name_H-M   'P 1'
#
loop_
_entity.id
_entity.type
_entity.pdbx_description
1 polymer ?
#
loop_
_entity_poly.entity_id
_entity_poly.type
_entity_poly.pdbx_seq_one_letter_code
_entity_poly.pdbx_strand_id
1 'polypeptide(L)'
;MSQKQLKEAFISNLNGTSLLEISAGLSLAPLCLLCRGLLLILYYLHHGKPVSSRKYSLLLDFLVLVSPLLFSCTILSPIIFFMPVILAAFCAGIFSKIYSQRKREARAPLGQIVKEFHKMYLDPEYIPAITVFRVYVNVLTSISILAVDFPQYPRRYAKAETYGTGVMDLGVGAFIFGNALVCPEVRQKSYMTQPRFSSLARQVFSVWPLISLGVGRLLSVKSIEYHEHTSEYGVHWNFFFTLAFVRLAASLLLAVFPKHKAWLVALALAVLYQLLLSTTSLKVFILHGSDGRDSRLGFLDANREGLLSLLGYLAIYLASVQVGLWLLQRRASVRGWLAALRELALAVLVLFVLLQLCQACTEPVSRRVANLPFCTWVLAHCLLLLSLFVLADLTLVFTKLLVKGSSVPCCWKVVQPPDSSKKHGMEAVLVGREEKLSQLCLISAINKNQLLFFLLANVMTGAVNILIDTIHSKAAFTLCILHLYMFFNCLLMYILHARNIVLKFW
;
A
#
# COMPACT_ATOMS: atom_id res chain seq x y z
N MET A 1 23.87 30.70 -1.17
CA MET A 1 23.49 29.41 -0.56
C MET A 1 24.24 28.31 -1.27
N SER A 2 24.76 27.32 -0.56
CA SER A 2 25.29 26.11 -1.22
C SER A 2 24.14 25.35 -1.88
N GLN A 3 24.42 24.59 -2.94
CA GLN A 3 23.44 23.69 -3.59
C GLN A 3 22.78 22.73 -2.56
N LYS A 4 23.51 22.49 -1.46
CA LYS A 4 23.07 21.77 -0.27
C LYS A 4 21.85 22.43 0.42
N GLN A 5 22.02 23.67 0.85
CA GLN A 5 21.00 24.46 1.54
C GLN A 5 19.75 24.70 0.66
N LEU A 6 19.94 24.82 -0.65
CA LEU A 6 18.83 24.95 -1.61
C LEU A 6 17.95 23.70 -1.65
N LYS A 7 18.52 22.49 -1.62
CA LYS A 7 17.73 21.23 -1.58
C LYS A 7 16.96 21.10 -0.26
N GLU A 8 17.58 21.43 0.87
CA GLU A 8 16.91 21.39 2.17
C GLU A 8 15.76 22.40 2.23
N ALA A 9 16.01 23.65 1.85
CA ALA A 9 14.98 24.69 1.81
C ALA A 9 13.81 24.31 0.88
N PHE A 10 14.09 23.59 -0.21
CA PHE A 10 13.09 23.15 -1.18
C PHE A 10 12.10 22.10 -0.64
N ILE A 11 12.46 21.38 0.43
CA ILE A 11 11.65 20.29 1.01
C ILE A 11 11.14 20.67 2.43
N SER A 12 11.47 21.87 2.92
CA SER A 12 11.13 22.32 4.27
C SER A 12 9.83 23.15 4.35
N ASN A 13 9.28 23.30 5.56
CA ASN A 13 8.09 24.06 5.95
C ASN A 13 6.78 23.70 5.21
N LEU A 14 6.52 22.40 5.04
CA LEU A 14 5.36 21.90 4.29
C LEU A 14 4.21 21.49 5.22
N ASN A 15 2.98 21.89 4.87
CA ASN A 15 1.76 21.67 5.68
C ASN A 15 0.81 20.60 5.10
N GLY A 16 1.25 19.86 4.08
CA GLY A 16 0.46 18.80 3.42
C GLY A 16 -0.67 19.31 2.52
N THR A 17 -1.65 18.44 2.26
CA THR A 17 -2.84 18.68 1.41
C THR A 17 -4.14 18.29 2.14
N SER A 18 -5.30 18.52 1.53
CA SER A 18 -6.61 18.17 2.12
C SER A 18 -6.89 16.65 2.12
N LEU A 19 -7.67 16.18 3.10
CA LEU A 19 -8.09 14.78 3.19
C LEU A 19 -8.86 14.29 1.94
N LEU A 20 -9.67 15.17 1.34
CA LEU A 20 -10.44 14.88 0.13
C LEU A 20 -9.53 14.65 -1.07
N GLU A 21 -8.46 15.44 -1.19
CA GLU A 21 -7.50 15.30 -2.27
C GLU A 21 -6.74 13.96 -2.20
N ILE A 22 -6.36 13.55 -0.99
CA ILE A 22 -5.74 12.25 -0.74
C ILE A 22 -6.71 11.13 -1.09
N SER A 23 -7.97 11.24 -0.66
CA SER A 23 -9.02 10.27 -0.98
C SER A 23 -9.23 10.14 -2.50
N ALA A 24 -9.25 11.26 -3.24
CA ALA A 24 -9.33 11.27 -4.69
C ALA A 24 -8.12 10.59 -5.33
N GLY A 25 -6.90 10.92 -4.89
CA GLY A 25 -5.68 10.28 -5.40
C GLY A 25 -5.62 8.78 -5.14
N LEU A 26 -6.02 8.32 -3.95
CA LEU A 26 -6.05 6.90 -3.60
C LEU A 26 -7.01 6.08 -4.47
N SER A 27 -8.11 6.68 -4.93
CA SER A 27 -9.08 6.01 -5.80
C SER A 27 -8.53 5.65 -7.19
N LEU A 28 -7.45 6.30 -7.63
CA LEU A 28 -6.83 6.04 -8.93
C LEU A 28 -6.26 4.63 -9.05
N ALA A 29 -5.61 4.12 -8.00
CA ALA A 29 -4.97 2.80 -8.04
C ALA A 29 -5.99 1.65 -8.27
N PRO A 30 -7.10 1.55 -7.53
CA PRO A 30 -8.18 0.61 -7.81
C PRO A 30 -8.78 0.76 -9.21
N LEU A 31 -8.96 2.00 -9.69
CA LEU A 31 -9.49 2.25 -11.03
C LEU A 31 -8.50 1.83 -12.13
N CYS A 32 -7.20 1.99 -11.92
CA CYS A 32 -6.16 1.48 -12.83
C CYS A 32 -6.18 -0.06 -12.90
N LEU A 33 -6.33 -0.73 -11.76
CA LEU A 33 -6.50 -2.19 -11.70
C LEU A 33 -7.75 -2.63 -12.48
N LEU A 34 -8.89 -1.97 -12.24
CA LEU A 34 -10.15 -2.24 -12.91
C LEU A 34 -10.00 -2.06 -14.43
N CYS A 35 -9.43 -0.94 -14.86
CA CYS A 35 -9.16 -0.62 -16.26
C CYS A 35 -8.32 -1.71 -16.93
N ARG A 36 -7.20 -2.11 -16.32
CA ARG A 36 -6.36 -3.21 -16.81
C ARG A 36 -7.16 -4.50 -16.96
N GLY A 37 -7.90 -4.90 -15.94
CA GLY A 37 -8.67 -6.15 -15.98
C GLY A 37 -9.75 -6.13 -17.06
N LEU A 38 -10.46 -5.01 -17.23
CA LEU A 38 -11.45 -4.82 -18.28
C LEU A 38 -10.84 -4.85 -19.68
N LEU A 39 -9.67 -4.24 -19.88
CA LEU A 39 -8.94 -4.30 -21.16
C LEU A 39 -8.52 -5.73 -21.50
N LEU A 40 -8.03 -6.51 -20.53
CA LEU A 40 -7.68 -7.92 -20.75
C LEU A 40 -8.89 -8.78 -21.10
N ILE A 41 -10.05 -8.53 -20.47
CA ILE A 41 -11.30 -9.24 -20.79
C ILE A 41 -11.79 -8.84 -22.19
N LEU A 42 -11.76 -7.55 -22.54
CA LEU A 42 -12.13 -7.06 -23.86
C LEU A 42 -11.22 -7.64 -24.95
N TYR A 43 -9.91 -7.72 -24.71
CA TYR A 43 -8.96 -8.35 -25.62
C TYR A 43 -9.29 -9.83 -25.84
N TYR A 44 -9.57 -10.56 -24.75
CA TYR A 44 -9.97 -11.96 -24.84
C TYR A 44 -11.27 -12.16 -25.63
N LEU A 45 -12.24 -11.26 -25.43
CA LEU A 45 -13.52 -11.29 -26.15
C LEU A 45 -13.34 -11.09 -27.67
N HIS A 46 -12.41 -10.23 -28.09
CA HIS A 46 -12.15 -9.98 -29.51
C HIS A 46 -11.26 -11.03 -30.19
N HIS A 47 -10.22 -11.53 -29.50
CA HIS A 47 -9.21 -12.41 -30.11
C HIS A 47 -9.35 -13.89 -29.72
N GLY A 48 -10.21 -14.23 -28.74
CA GLY A 48 -10.41 -15.59 -28.24
C GLY A 48 -9.21 -16.21 -27.51
N LYS A 49 -8.09 -15.48 -27.39
CA LYS A 49 -6.84 -15.91 -26.74
C LYS A 49 -6.38 -14.85 -25.74
N PRO A 50 -5.79 -15.26 -24.59
CA PRO A 50 -5.24 -14.30 -23.64
C PRO A 50 -3.95 -13.70 -24.19
N VAL A 51 -3.57 -12.53 -23.70
CA VAL A 51 -2.27 -11.91 -24.03
C VAL A 51 -1.15 -12.84 -23.55
N SER A 52 -0.43 -13.46 -24.49
CA SER A 52 0.65 -14.41 -24.17
C SER A 52 2.04 -13.80 -24.26
N SER A 53 2.19 -12.62 -24.88
CA SER A 53 3.50 -12.00 -25.06
C SER A 53 3.92 -11.24 -23.80
N ARG A 54 5.09 -11.62 -23.27
CA ARG A 54 5.74 -10.98 -22.11
C ARG A 54 5.94 -9.48 -22.30
N LYS A 55 6.41 -9.07 -23.48
CA LYS A 55 6.71 -7.66 -23.78
C LYS A 55 5.44 -6.82 -23.77
N TYR A 56 4.39 -7.26 -24.46
CA TYR A 56 3.12 -6.55 -24.50
C TYR A 56 2.44 -6.53 -23.12
N SER A 57 2.51 -7.63 -22.36
CA SER A 57 1.96 -7.67 -21.00
C SER A 57 2.66 -6.69 -20.07
N LEU A 58 4.00 -6.61 -20.10
CA LEU A 58 4.76 -5.64 -19.30
C LEU A 58 4.45 -4.20 -19.71
N LEU A 59 4.42 -3.90 -21.01
CA LEU A 59 4.11 -2.56 -21.51
C LEU A 59 2.69 -2.13 -21.13
N LEU A 60 1.70 -3.02 -21.29
CA LEU A 60 0.32 -2.76 -20.89
C LEU A 60 0.22 -2.54 -19.38
N ASP A 61 0.83 -3.40 -18.57
CA ASP A 61 0.82 -3.27 -17.11
C ASP A 61 1.51 -1.96 -16.68
N PHE A 62 2.63 -1.58 -17.29
CA PHE A 62 3.33 -0.33 -16.99
C PHE A 62 2.49 0.90 -17.37
N LEU A 63 1.93 0.92 -18.58
CA LEU A 63 1.14 2.04 -19.09
C LEU A 63 -0.18 2.23 -18.35
N VAL A 64 -0.80 1.16 -17.86
CA VAL A 64 -2.10 1.24 -17.18
C VAL A 64 -1.98 1.30 -15.66
N LEU A 65 -1.02 0.59 -15.05
CA LEU A 65 -0.92 0.51 -13.59
C LEU A 65 0.05 1.53 -12.97
N VAL A 66 1.08 1.98 -13.72
CA VAL A 66 2.17 2.81 -13.17
C VAL A 66 2.11 4.23 -13.73
N SER A 67 2.02 4.39 -15.04
CA SER A 67 2.08 5.70 -15.70
C SER A 67 0.98 6.68 -15.23
N PRO A 68 -0.31 6.29 -15.06
CA PRO A 68 -1.34 7.22 -14.60
C PRO A 68 -1.08 7.74 -13.19
N LEU A 69 -0.51 6.89 -12.31
CA LEU A 69 -0.13 7.29 -10.96
C LEU A 69 1.03 8.29 -10.99
N LEU A 70 2.04 8.06 -11.83
CA LEU A 70 3.17 8.97 -12.01
C LEU A 70 2.70 10.34 -12.48
N PHE A 71 1.82 10.39 -13.49
CA PHE A 71 1.23 11.64 -13.95
C PHE A 71 0.42 12.35 -12.85
N SER A 72 -0.36 11.59 -12.07
CA SER A 72 -1.17 12.14 -10.96
C SER A 72 -0.32 12.76 -9.84
N CYS A 73 0.87 12.20 -9.60
CA CYS A 73 1.83 12.72 -8.63
C CYS A 73 2.69 13.87 -9.18
N THR A 74 2.56 14.23 -10.45
CA THR A 74 3.38 15.27 -11.10
C THR A 74 2.50 16.31 -11.79
N ILE A 75 2.47 16.31 -13.13
CA ILE A 75 1.84 17.37 -13.95
C ILE A 75 0.32 17.38 -13.81
N LEU A 76 -0.33 16.23 -13.60
CA LEU A 76 -1.79 16.13 -13.52
C LEU A 76 -2.33 16.32 -12.10
N SER A 77 -1.47 16.63 -11.14
CA SER A 77 -1.87 16.88 -9.76
C SER A 77 -2.85 18.05 -9.55
N PRO A 78 -2.87 19.14 -10.35
CA PRO A 78 -3.88 20.20 -10.17
C PRO A 78 -5.30 19.74 -10.50
N ILE A 79 -5.46 18.73 -11.36
CA ILE A 79 -6.76 18.20 -11.80
C ILE A 79 -7.07 16.83 -11.19
N ILE A 80 -6.50 16.53 -10.03
CA ILE A 80 -6.60 15.23 -9.37
C ILE A 80 -8.04 14.80 -9.07
N PHE A 81 -8.97 15.74 -8.82
CA PHE A 81 -10.38 15.42 -8.59
C PHE A 81 -11.12 14.91 -9.85
N PHE A 82 -10.69 15.33 -11.04
CA PHE A 82 -11.29 14.89 -12.30
C PHE A 82 -10.74 13.54 -12.78
N MET A 83 -9.49 13.22 -12.43
CA MET A 83 -8.80 12.01 -12.90
C MET A 83 -9.55 10.70 -12.56
N PRO A 84 -10.01 10.46 -11.32
CA PRO A 84 -10.81 9.29 -10.99
C PRO A 84 -12.12 9.21 -11.77
N VAL A 85 -12.79 10.35 -11.97
CA VAL A 85 -14.07 10.41 -12.68
C VAL A 85 -13.87 10.03 -14.15
N ILE A 86 -12.85 10.57 -14.81
CA ILE A 86 -12.49 10.26 -16.20
C ILE A 86 -12.16 8.76 -16.34
N LEU A 87 -11.33 8.23 -15.45
CA LEU A 87 -10.93 6.82 -15.50
C LEU A 87 -12.10 5.87 -15.18
N ALA A 88 -12.99 6.25 -14.26
CA ALA A 88 -14.21 5.51 -13.96
C ALA A 88 -15.18 5.51 -15.14
N ALA A 89 -15.36 6.65 -15.81
CA ALA A 89 -16.17 6.75 -17.03
C ALA A 89 -15.60 5.89 -18.16
N PHE A 90 -14.27 5.88 -18.33
CA PHE A 90 -13.60 5.00 -19.29
C PHE A 90 -13.82 3.51 -18.98
N CYS A 91 -13.69 3.11 -17.71
CA CYS A 91 -13.99 1.75 -17.27
C CYS A 91 -15.46 1.37 -17.52
N ALA A 92 -16.39 2.28 -17.20
CA ALA A 92 -17.82 2.07 -17.43
C ALA A 92 -18.15 1.92 -18.92
N GLY A 93 -17.47 2.65 -19.81
CA GLY A 93 -17.58 2.52 -21.26
C GLY A 93 -17.13 1.13 -21.75
N ILE A 94 -15.96 0.66 -21.31
CA ILE A 94 -15.46 -0.69 -21.64
C ILE A 94 -16.42 -1.76 -21.12
N PHE A 95 -16.86 -1.63 -19.86
CA PHE A 95 -17.80 -2.55 -19.25
C PHE A 95 -19.13 -2.62 -20.02
N SER A 96 -19.67 -1.46 -20.41
CA SER A 96 -20.91 -1.37 -21.20
C SER A 96 -20.76 -2.04 -22.57
N LYS A 97 -19.59 -1.92 -23.21
CA LYS A 97 -19.28 -2.62 -24.46
C LYS A 97 -19.26 -4.14 -24.27
N ILE A 98 -18.57 -4.64 -23.24
CA ILE A 98 -18.54 -6.08 -22.92
C ILE A 98 -19.96 -6.60 -22.63
N TYR A 99 -20.71 -5.86 -21.81
CA TYR A 99 -22.06 -6.22 -21.43
C TYR A 99 -23.03 -6.26 -22.62
N SER A 100 -22.99 -5.26 -23.50
CA SER A 100 -23.85 -5.21 -24.69
C SER A 100 -23.56 -6.34 -25.68
N GLN A 101 -22.29 -6.71 -25.89
CA GLN A 101 -21.91 -7.86 -26.71
C GLN A 101 -22.45 -9.16 -26.10
N ARG A 102 -22.33 -9.34 -24.78
CA ARG A 102 -22.87 -10.52 -24.11
C ARG A 102 -24.40 -10.60 -24.16
N LYS A 103 -25.09 -9.48 -24.02
CA LYS A 103 -26.56 -9.41 -24.12
C LYS A 103 -27.04 -9.89 -25.50
N ARG A 104 -26.30 -9.57 -26.56
CA ARG A 104 -26.59 -10.04 -27.93
C ARG A 104 -26.43 -11.56 -28.07
N GLU A 105 -25.40 -12.14 -27.45
CA GLU A 105 -25.10 -13.56 -27.54
C GLU A 105 -25.99 -14.46 -26.66
N ALA A 106 -26.18 -14.10 -25.39
CA ALA A 106 -26.70 -15.03 -24.39
C ALA A 106 -28.20 -14.90 -24.11
N ARG A 107 -28.85 -13.79 -24.51
CA ARG A 107 -30.28 -13.46 -24.27
C ARG A 107 -30.80 -13.68 -22.83
N ALA A 108 -29.92 -13.85 -21.84
CA ALA A 108 -30.30 -14.11 -20.46
C ALA A 108 -30.71 -12.80 -19.74
N PRO A 109 -31.77 -12.83 -18.91
CA PRO A 109 -32.18 -11.65 -18.15
C PRO A 109 -31.16 -11.28 -17.06
N LEU A 110 -30.95 -9.99 -16.85
CA LEU A 110 -30.00 -9.45 -15.86
C LEU A 110 -30.18 -10.02 -14.45
N GLY A 111 -31.43 -10.17 -14.01
CA GLY A 111 -31.73 -10.68 -12.67
C GLY A 111 -31.21 -12.10 -12.44
N GLN A 112 -31.15 -12.93 -13.49
CA GLN A 112 -30.58 -14.29 -13.39
C GLN A 112 -29.06 -14.24 -13.26
N ILE A 113 -28.39 -13.39 -14.04
CA ILE A 113 -26.93 -13.21 -13.99
C ILE A 113 -26.49 -12.72 -12.60
N VAL A 114 -27.23 -11.76 -12.03
CA VAL A 114 -26.95 -11.26 -10.67
C VAL A 114 -27.17 -12.33 -9.61
N LYS A 115 -28.22 -13.17 -9.75
CA LYS A 115 -28.44 -14.32 -8.85
C LYS A 115 -27.31 -15.34 -8.94
N GLU A 116 -26.80 -15.63 -10.14
CA GLU A 116 -25.64 -16.50 -10.34
C GLU A 116 -24.38 -15.90 -9.71
N PHE A 117 -24.15 -14.60 -9.90
CA PHE A 117 -23.02 -13.89 -9.30
C PHE A 117 -23.04 -13.96 -7.77
N HIS A 118 -24.18 -13.71 -7.13
CA HIS A 118 -24.27 -13.79 -5.66
C HIS A 118 -24.01 -15.19 -5.09
N LYS A 119 -24.30 -16.24 -5.85
CA LYS A 119 -24.09 -17.65 -5.46
C LYS A 119 -22.68 -18.16 -5.79
N MET A 120 -21.87 -17.37 -6.48
CA MET A 120 -20.53 -17.77 -6.89
C MET A 120 -19.61 -17.95 -5.68
N TYR A 121 -18.86 -19.05 -5.72
CA TYR A 121 -17.87 -19.38 -4.72
C TYR A 121 -16.50 -18.84 -5.12
N LEU A 122 -15.86 -18.21 -4.17
CA LEU A 122 -14.58 -17.51 -4.27
C LEU A 122 -13.55 -18.25 -3.42
N ASP A 123 -12.33 -18.36 -3.92
CA ASP A 123 -11.20 -18.96 -3.18
C ASP A 123 -11.00 -18.29 -1.82
N PRO A 124 -11.27 -18.96 -0.68
CA PRO A 124 -11.19 -18.33 0.63
C PRO A 124 -9.75 -18.16 1.14
N GLU A 125 -8.75 -18.82 0.53
CA GLU A 125 -7.35 -18.76 1.01
C GLU A 125 -6.58 -17.58 0.41
N TYR A 126 -6.99 -17.10 -0.78
CA TYR A 126 -6.33 -16.00 -1.48
C TYR A 126 -7.23 -14.77 -1.59
N ILE A 127 -6.82 -13.68 -0.95
CA ILE A 127 -7.48 -12.37 -1.04
C ILE A 127 -6.62 -11.45 -1.93
N PRO A 128 -7.00 -11.21 -3.20
CA PRO A 128 -6.17 -10.44 -4.11
C PRO A 128 -6.03 -8.97 -3.68
N ALA A 129 -7.07 -8.38 -3.08
CA ALA A 129 -7.02 -7.01 -2.55
C ALA A 129 -5.84 -6.75 -1.59
N ILE A 130 -5.46 -7.71 -0.73
CA ILE A 130 -4.30 -7.56 0.17
C ILE A 130 -3.00 -7.52 -0.63
N THR A 131 -2.90 -8.38 -1.65
CA THR A 131 -1.73 -8.45 -2.53
C THR A 131 -1.55 -7.14 -3.30
N VAL A 132 -2.64 -6.70 -3.94
CA VAL A 132 -2.69 -5.49 -4.75
C VAL A 132 -2.41 -4.25 -3.89
N PHE A 133 -3.02 -4.13 -2.70
CA PHE A 133 -2.77 -3.06 -1.75
C PHE A 133 -1.27 -2.88 -1.47
N ARG A 134 -0.59 -3.97 -1.10
CA ARG A 134 0.84 -3.93 -0.75
C ARG A 134 1.72 -3.59 -1.96
N VAL A 135 1.35 -4.03 -3.15
CA VAL A 135 2.06 -3.67 -4.39
C VAL A 135 1.89 -2.17 -4.70
N TYR A 136 0.67 -1.64 -4.64
CA TYR A 136 0.43 -0.22 -4.93
C TYR A 136 1.06 0.72 -3.91
N VAL A 137 1.09 0.36 -2.62
CA VAL A 137 1.83 1.12 -1.61
C VAL A 137 3.32 1.20 -1.98
N ASN A 138 3.92 0.10 -2.44
CA ASN A 138 5.30 0.11 -2.93
C ASN A 138 5.47 0.97 -4.19
N VAL A 139 4.60 0.83 -5.19
CA VAL A 139 4.68 1.59 -6.45
C VAL A 139 4.56 3.10 -6.19
N LEU A 140 3.55 3.53 -5.44
CA LEU A 140 3.35 4.95 -5.09
C LEU A 140 4.51 5.50 -4.27
N THR A 141 5.09 4.69 -3.40
CA THR A 141 6.28 5.11 -2.65
C THR A 141 7.47 5.27 -3.56
N SER A 142 7.77 4.30 -4.43
CA SER A 142 8.87 4.41 -5.39
C SER A 142 8.74 5.64 -6.28
N ILE A 143 7.53 5.97 -6.74
CA ILE A 143 7.27 7.22 -7.47
C ILE A 143 7.60 8.43 -6.59
N SER A 144 7.06 8.48 -5.37
CA SER A 144 7.14 9.66 -4.50
C SER A 144 8.56 9.93 -3.98
N ILE A 145 9.35 8.89 -3.64
CA ILE A 145 10.70 9.06 -3.08
C ILE A 145 11.68 9.68 -4.07
N LEU A 146 11.49 9.50 -5.37
CA LEU A 146 12.29 10.18 -6.39
C LEU A 146 11.62 11.47 -6.86
N ALA A 147 10.30 11.46 -7.06
CA ALA A 147 9.59 12.63 -7.59
C ALA A 147 9.69 13.84 -6.66
N VAL A 148 9.76 13.65 -5.34
CA VAL A 148 9.90 14.73 -4.37
C VAL A 148 11.13 15.61 -4.63
N ASP A 149 12.20 15.09 -5.23
CA ASP A 149 13.41 15.85 -5.52
C ASP A 149 13.27 16.77 -6.75
N PHE A 150 12.15 16.66 -7.49
CA PHE A 150 11.87 17.45 -8.70
C PHE A 150 10.78 18.52 -8.47
N PRO A 151 10.85 19.71 -9.11
CA PRO A 151 9.84 20.76 -9.05
C PRO A 151 8.41 20.33 -9.37
N GLN A 152 8.26 19.38 -10.29
CA GLN A 152 6.95 18.97 -10.78
C GLN A 152 6.16 18.13 -9.78
N TYR A 153 6.80 17.59 -8.74
CA TYR A 153 6.06 16.96 -7.64
C TYR A 153 5.50 18.05 -6.72
N PRO A 154 4.18 18.08 -6.48
CA PRO A 154 3.58 19.08 -5.62
C PRO A 154 4.13 19.00 -4.20
N ARG A 155 4.59 20.14 -3.67
CA ARG A 155 5.12 20.21 -2.30
C ARG A 155 4.08 19.79 -1.25
N ARG A 156 2.79 20.02 -1.52
CA ARG A 156 1.67 19.55 -0.69
C ARG A 156 1.55 18.02 -0.54
N TYR A 157 2.18 17.24 -1.42
CA TYR A 157 2.22 15.77 -1.31
C TYR A 157 3.41 15.26 -0.50
N ALA A 158 4.44 16.09 -0.32
CA ALA A 158 5.60 15.75 0.48
C ALA A 158 5.25 15.66 1.97
N LYS A 159 6.23 15.23 2.77
CA LYS A 159 6.04 15.04 4.21
C LYS A 159 5.75 16.37 4.88
N ALA A 160 4.75 16.40 5.75
CA ALA A 160 4.51 17.55 6.61
C ALA A 160 5.58 17.62 7.72
N GLU A 161 6.03 18.82 8.06
CA GLU A 161 7.09 18.99 9.07
C GLU A 161 6.62 18.82 10.51
N THR A 162 5.51 19.49 10.85
CA THR A 162 4.94 19.46 12.21
C THR A 162 3.53 18.89 12.17
N TYR A 163 2.64 19.55 11.44
CA TYR A 163 1.24 19.17 11.28
C TYR A 163 0.83 19.24 9.81
N GLY A 164 -0.02 18.30 9.40
CA GLY A 164 -0.51 18.23 8.03
C GLY A 164 -0.73 16.80 7.56
N THR A 165 -1.29 16.70 6.35
CA THR A 165 -1.59 15.42 5.71
C THR A 165 -0.95 15.38 4.33
N GLY A 166 0.27 14.86 4.22
CA GLY A 166 0.93 14.58 2.94
C GLY A 166 0.67 13.17 2.43
N VAL A 167 0.83 12.95 1.12
CA VAL A 167 0.78 11.60 0.52
C VAL A 167 1.93 10.74 1.04
N MET A 168 3.11 11.34 1.20
CA MET A 168 4.27 10.67 1.80
C MET A 168 4.06 10.31 3.27
N ASP A 169 3.26 11.10 4.02
CA ASP A 169 2.94 10.81 5.42
C ASP A 169 2.02 9.60 5.54
N LEU A 170 1.01 9.51 4.67
CA LEU A 170 0.14 8.33 4.58
C LEU A 170 0.93 7.08 4.19
N GLY A 171 1.91 7.21 3.29
CA GLY A 171 2.74 6.10 2.80
C GLY A 171 3.44 5.34 3.92
N VAL A 172 4.01 6.03 4.91
CA VAL A 172 4.67 5.42 6.08
C VAL A 172 3.68 4.55 6.87
N GLY A 173 2.50 5.10 7.17
CA GLY A 173 1.43 4.38 7.85
C GLY A 173 0.90 3.20 7.03
N ALA A 174 0.73 3.37 5.72
CA ALA A 174 0.26 2.33 4.81
C ALA A 174 1.24 1.16 4.67
N PHE A 175 2.56 1.40 4.77
CA PHE A 175 3.55 0.32 4.84
C PHE A 175 3.41 -0.52 6.11
N ILE A 176 3.23 0.15 7.25
CA ILE A 176 3.06 -0.52 8.55
C ILE A 176 1.76 -1.33 8.52
N PHE A 177 0.67 -0.72 8.06
CA PHE A 177 -0.62 -1.39 7.86
C PHE A 177 -0.49 -2.62 6.95
N GLY A 178 0.11 -2.46 5.77
CA GLY A 178 0.27 -3.53 4.79
C GLY A 178 1.17 -4.67 5.27
N ASN A 179 2.17 -4.41 6.10
CA ASN A 179 3.02 -5.45 6.70
C ASN A 179 2.30 -6.19 7.84
N ALA A 180 1.50 -5.48 8.64
CA ALA A 180 0.69 -6.06 9.70
C ALA A 180 -0.42 -7.00 9.16
N LEU A 181 -1.05 -6.66 8.03
CA LEU A 181 -2.08 -7.50 7.39
C LEU A 181 -1.62 -8.93 7.07
N VAL A 182 -0.31 -9.13 6.88
CA VAL A 182 0.27 -10.41 6.44
C VAL A 182 1.27 -10.97 7.44
N CYS A 183 1.27 -10.47 8.68
CA CYS A 183 2.18 -10.97 9.68
C CYS A 183 1.92 -12.46 9.99
N PRO A 184 2.94 -13.21 10.46
CA PRO A 184 2.80 -14.63 10.78
C PRO A 184 1.61 -14.93 11.72
N GLU A 185 1.36 -14.08 12.71
CA GLU A 185 0.31 -14.22 13.72
C GLU A 185 -1.10 -14.17 13.12
N VAL A 186 -1.27 -13.40 12.05
CA VAL A 186 -2.50 -13.31 11.25
C VAL A 186 -2.66 -14.54 10.36
N ARG A 187 -1.56 -15.05 9.80
CA ARG A 187 -1.55 -16.22 8.89
C ARG A 187 -1.58 -17.57 9.60
N GLN A 188 -1.25 -17.64 10.88
CA GLN A 188 -1.25 -18.87 11.66
C GLN A 188 -2.66 -19.46 11.76
N LYS A 189 -2.86 -20.62 11.10
CA LYS A 189 -4.07 -21.42 11.23
C LYS A 189 -4.21 -21.89 12.68
N SER A 190 -5.40 -21.78 13.27
CA SER A 190 -5.70 -22.06 14.69
C SER A 190 -5.31 -23.46 15.19
N TYR A 191 -4.98 -24.39 14.30
CA TYR A 191 -4.57 -25.76 14.60
C TYR A 191 -3.06 -25.96 14.86
N MET A 192 -2.22 -24.94 14.65
CA MET A 192 -0.79 -25.01 14.98
C MET A 192 -0.50 -24.28 16.30
N THR A 193 -0.57 -25.00 17.41
CA THR A 193 -0.06 -24.56 18.72
C THR A 193 1.47 -24.57 18.72
N GLN A 194 2.09 -23.46 18.33
CA GLN A 194 3.52 -23.25 18.58
C GLN A 194 3.75 -22.63 19.96
N PRO A 195 4.86 -22.98 20.65
CA PRO A 195 5.21 -22.36 21.92
C PRO A 195 5.50 -20.85 21.72
N ARG A 196 4.85 -20.01 22.55
CA ARG A 196 4.83 -18.54 22.41
C ARG A 196 6.23 -17.90 22.36
N PHE A 197 7.19 -18.44 23.12
CA PHE A 197 8.55 -17.90 23.19
C PHE A 197 9.46 -18.32 22.03
N SER A 198 9.21 -19.48 21.41
CA SER A 198 9.90 -19.88 20.17
C SER A 198 9.54 -18.96 19.01
N SER A 199 8.29 -18.46 18.99
CA SER A 199 7.84 -17.46 18.01
C SER A 199 8.61 -16.14 18.15
N LEU A 200 8.89 -15.69 19.37
CA LEU A 200 9.64 -14.44 19.63
C LEU A 200 11.09 -14.55 19.17
N ALA A 201 11.79 -15.64 19.50
CA ALA A 201 13.17 -15.86 19.04
C ALA A 201 13.25 -15.87 17.50
N ARG A 202 12.30 -16.58 16.85
CA ARG A 202 12.19 -16.58 15.39
C ARG A 202 11.91 -15.20 14.80
N GLN A 203 11.18 -14.35 15.51
CA GLN A 203 10.89 -12.99 15.07
C GLN A 203 12.10 -12.07 15.16
N VAL A 204 12.91 -12.19 16.23
CA VAL A 204 14.20 -11.48 16.34
C VAL A 204 15.09 -11.81 15.14
N PHE A 205 15.21 -13.09 14.78
CA PHE A 205 15.91 -13.50 13.56
C PHE A 205 15.26 -12.96 12.27
N SER A 206 13.92 -12.89 12.21
CA SER A 206 13.21 -12.38 11.03
C SER A 206 13.32 -10.86 10.83
N VAL A 207 13.73 -10.12 11.87
CA VAL A 207 13.86 -8.67 11.87
C VAL A 207 15.30 -8.23 11.59
N TRP A 208 16.28 -9.12 11.79
CA TRP A 208 17.69 -8.86 11.52
C TRP A 208 17.97 -8.22 10.15
N PRO A 209 17.38 -8.67 9.02
CA PRO A 209 17.60 -8.03 7.72
C PRO A 209 17.18 -6.56 7.69
N LEU A 210 16.09 -6.19 8.37
CA LEU A 210 15.66 -4.79 8.48
C LEU A 210 16.65 -3.96 9.29
N ILE A 211 17.20 -4.52 10.37
CA ILE A 211 18.24 -3.86 11.17
C ILE A 211 19.50 -3.67 10.33
N SER A 212 19.95 -4.70 9.60
CA SER A 212 21.12 -4.60 8.71
C SER A 212 20.92 -3.54 7.62
N LEU A 213 19.73 -3.45 7.03
CA LEU A 213 19.38 -2.40 6.06
C LEU A 213 19.35 -1.01 6.70
N GLY A 214 18.85 -0.90 7.94
CA GLY A 214 18.88 0.34 8.71
C GLY A 214 20.31 0.82 8.98
N VAL A 215 21.20 -0.10 9.36
CA VAL A 215 22.64 0.20 9.54
C VAL A 215 23.29 0.58 8.22
N GLY A 216 23.05 -0.19 7.15
CA GLY A 216 23.57 0.10 5.81
C GLY A 216 23.17 1.48 5.32
N ARG A 217 21.90 1.87 5.49
CA ARG A 217 21.42 3.22 5.16
C ARG A 217 22.10 4.29 5.99
N LEU A 218 22.24 4.09 7.30
CA LEU A 218 22.90 5.06 8.19
C LEU A 218 24.35 5.29 7.77
N LEU A 219 25.07 4.20 7.47
CA LEU A 219 26.46 4.27 6.99
C LEU A 219 26.54 4.97 5.64
N SER A 220 25.68 4.61 4.67
CA SER A 220 25.72 5.20 3.33
C SER A 220 25.40 6.70 3.32
N VAL A 221 24.40 7.13 4.11
CA VAL A 221 23.99 8.54 4.18
C VAL A 221 25.10 9.37 4.83
N LYS A 222 25.69 8.87 5.92
CA LYS A 222 26.81 9.54 6.58
C LYS A 222 28.07 9.58 5.71
N SER A 223 28.37 8.53 4.94
CA SER A 223 29.56 8.50 4.07
C SER A 223 29.43 9.38 2.83
N ILE A 224 28.20 9.62 2.34
CA ILE A 224 27.92 10.41 1.13
C ILE A 224 27.61 11.89 1.48
N GLU A 225 27.59 12.25 2.77
CA GLU A 225 27.12 13.56 3.27
C GLU A 225 25.74 13.96 2.70
N TYR A 226 24.90 12.96 2.43
CA TYR A 226 23.56 13.20 1.88
C TYR A 226 22.66 13.83 2.95
N HIS A 227 21.80 14.76 2.54
CA HIS A 227 20.91 15.49 3.43
C HIS A 227 19.94 14.54 4.13
N GLU A 228 20.03 14.47 5.45
CA GLU A 228 19.03 13.82 6.28
C GLU A 228 18.27 14.90 7.05
N HIS A 229 16.98 15.04 6.77
CA HIS A 229 16.10 15.82 7.62
C HIS A 229 16.00 15.11 8.97
N THR A 230 16.80 15.58 9.93
CA THR A 230 16.86 15.02 11.30
C THR A 230 15.50 15.09 12.01
N SER A 231 14.60 15.97 11.56
CA SER A 231 13.21 16.06 12.01
C SER A 231 12.32 14.88 11.59
N GLU A 232 12.75 14.02 10.66
CA GLU A 232 11.93 12.89 10.22
C GLU A 232 11.89 11.74 11.22
N TYR A 233 13.07 11.33 11.71
CA TYR A 233 13.27 10.18 12.59
C TYR A 233 14.34 10.43 13.66
N GLY A 234 15.26 11.37 13.44
CA GLY A 234 16.42 11.61 14.29
C GLY A 234 17.72 11.58 13.50
N VAL A 235 18.84 11.66 14.22
CA VAL A 235 20.19 11.70 13.64
C VAL A 235 20.72 10.30 13.28
N HIS A 236 20.25 9.26 13.99
CA HIS A 236 20.72 7.87 13.81
C HIS A 236 19.59 6.89 13.52
N TRP A 237 18.35 7.34 13.64
CA TRP A 237 17.16 6.51 13.43
C TRP A 237 16.62 6.67 12.03
N ASN A 238 16.06 5.60 11.47
CA ASN A 238 15.43 5.63 10.16
C ASN A 238 14.23 4.67 10.11
N PHE A 239 13.50 4.73 9.00
CA PHE A 239 12.28 3.93 8.82
C PHE A 239 12.48 2.41 8.94
N PHE A 240 13.63 1.87 8.55
CA PHE A 240 13.89 0.43 8.70
C PHE A 240 13.98 0.02 10.17
N PHE A 241 14.62 0.85 11.01
CA PHE A 241 14.61 0.67 12.46
C PHE A 241 13.19 0.79 13.02
N THR A 242 12.42 1.80 12.62
CA THR A 242 11.01 1.91 13.03
C THR A 242 10.23 0.62 12.70
N LEU A 243 10.34 0.09 11.48
CA LEU A 243 9.65 -1.13 11.09
C LEU A 243 10.11 -2.35 11.89
N ALA A 244 11.42 -2.46 12.15
CA ALA A 244 12.01 -3.52 12.96
C ALA A 244 11.47 -3.51 14.40
N PHE A 245 11.58 -2.37 15.08
CA PHE A 245 11.16 -2.23 16.47
C PHE A 245 9.64 -2.34 16.65
N VAL A 246 8.84 -1.76 15.73
CA VAL A 246 7.37 -1.92 15.75
C VAL A 246 7.00 -3.40 15.61
N ARG A 247 7.64 -4.13 14.71
CA ARG A 247 7.37 -5.57 14.54
C ARG A 247 7.73 -6.38 15.79
N LEU A 248 8.88 -6.11 16.40
CA LEU A 248 9.29 -6.78 17.65
C LEU A 248 8.33 -6.48 18.80
N ALA A 249 8.01 -5.20 19.02
CA ALA A 249 7.11 -4.77 20.08
C ALA A 249 5.68 -5.31 19.88
N ALA A 250 5.16 -5.29 18.66
CA ALA A 250 3.86 -5.86 18.34
C ALA A 250 3.81 -7.35 18.63
N SER A 251 4.87 -8.08 18.28
CA SER A 251 4.91 -9.52 18.50
C SER A 251 4.96 -9.86 20.00
N LEU A 252 5.69 -9.08 20.79
CA LEU A 252 5.70 -9.19 22.25
C LEU A 252 4.30 -8.95 22.83
N LEU A 253 3.62 -7.89 22.40
CA LEU A 253 2.26 -7.58 22.85
C LEU A 253 1.26 -8.66 22.43
N LEU A 254 1.38 -9.23 21.24
CA LEU A 254 0.53 -10.33 20.77
C LEU A 254 0.85 -11.68 21.44
N ALA A 255 2.03 -11.82 22.06
CA ALA A 255 2.36 -12.98 22.89
C ALA A 255 1.70 -12.89 24.28
N VAL A 256 1.55 -11.67 24.81
CA VAL A 256 0.92 -11.37 26.10
C VAL A 256 -0.61 -11.32 25.98
N PHE A 257 -1.13 -10.60 24.99
CA PHE A 257 -2.55 -10.38 24.78
C PHE A 257 -3.11 -11.29 23.67
N PRO A 258 -4.36 -11.76 23.79
CA PRO A 258 -4.94 -12.60 22.76
C PRO A 258 -5.19 -11.81 21.47
N LYS A 259 -4.82 -12.41 20.32
CA LYS A 259 -4.89 -11.77 19.00
C LYS A 259 -6.26 -11.20 18.62
N HIS A 260 -7.37 -11.77 19.11
CA HIS A 260 -8.73 -11.29 18.84
C HIS A 260 -9.10 -9.99 19.58
N LYS A 261 -8.32 -9.60 20.59
CA LYS A 261 -8.48 -8.33 21.32
C LYS A 261 -7.41 -7.30 20.92
N ALA A 262 -6.66 -7.53 19.85
CA ALA A 262 -5.59 -6.64 19.41
C ALA A 262 -6.08 -5.19 19.17
N TRP A 263 -7.32 -5.01 18.73
CA TRP A 263 -7.93 -3.69 18.54
C TRP A 263 -8.14 -2.91 19.85
N LEU A 264 -8.46 -3.59 20.96
CA LEU A 264 -8.59 -2.95 22.28
C LEU A 264 -7.22 -2.45 22.76
N VAL A 265 -6.18 -3.26 22.57
CA VAL A 265 -4.80 -2.87 22.91
C VAL A 265 -4.35 -1.71 22.05
N ALA A 266 -4.65 -1.72 20.75
CA ALA A 266 -4.36 -0.62 19.84
C ALA A 266 -5.06 0.68 20.27
N LEU A 267 -6.35 0.60 20.63
CA LEU A 267 -7.13 1.74 21.08
C LEU A 267 -6.59 2.30 22.40
N ALA A 268 -6.34 1.43 23.38
CA ALA A 268 -5.77 1.81 24.66
C ALA A 268 -4.40 2.50 24.49
N LEU A 269 -3.54 1.94 23.63
CA LEU A 269 -2.23 2.50 23.33
C LEU A 269 -2.34 3.88 22.67
N ALA A 270 -3.20 4.05 21.67
CA ALA A 270 -3.37 5.32 20.96
C ALA A 270 -3.97 6.40 21.86
N VAL A 271 -4.97 6.07 22.68
CA VAL A 271 -5.60 7.01 23.61
C VAL A 271 -4.64 7.36 24.75
N LEU A 272 -3.97 6.38 25.36
CA LEU A 272 -3.00 6.65 26.43
C LEU A 272 -1.83 7.49 25.92
N TYR A 273 -1.34 7.22 24.72
CA TYR A 273 -0.29 8.02 24.10
C TYR A 273 -0.76 9.46 23.85
N GLN A 274 -1.97 9.66 23.35
CA GLN A 274 -2.55 11.00 23.18
C GLN A 274 -2.73 11.74 24.50
N LEU A 275 -3.18 11.04 25.56
CA LEU A 275 -3.31 11.61 26.90
C LEU A 275 -1.94 12.02 27.47
N LEU A 276 -0.91 11.19 27.28
CA LEU A 276 0.46 11.54 27.66
C LEU A 276 0.95 12.78 26.91
N LEU A 277 0.69 12.87 25.60
CA LEU A 277 1.05 14.03 24.80
C LEU A 277 0.34 15.32 25.23
N SER A 278 -0.91 15.23 25.70
CA SER A 278 -1.69 16.40 26.13
C SER A 278 -1.43 16.81 27.58
N THR A 279 -1.13 15.87 28.48
CA THR A 279 -0.94 16.13 29.91
C THR A 279 0.50 16.43 30.29
N THR A 280 1.47 15.96 29.50
CA THR A 280 2.90 16.12 29.79
C THR A 280 3.60 17.00 28.75
N SER A 281 4.80 17.46 29.07
CA SER A 281 5.67 18.21 28.14
C SER A 281 6.28 17.34 27.02
N LEU A 282 5.85 16.08 26.86
CA LEU A 282 6.38 15.13 25.88
C LEU A 282 6.27 15.65 24.44
N LYS A 283 5.17 16.33 24.10
CA LYS A 283 5.00 16.94 22.78
C LYS A 283 6.07 18.00 22.51
N VAL A 284 6.30 18.90 23.48
CA VAL A 284 7.32 19.97 23.37
C VAL A 284 8.70 19.34 23.22
N PHE A 285 8.98 18.29 24.00
CA PHE A 285 10.21 17.52 23.89
C PHE A 285 10.41 16.93 22.49
N ILE A 286 9.39 16.26 21.91
CA ILE A 286 9.51 15.68 20.56
C ILE A 286 9.83 16.76 19.52
N LEU A 287 9.14 17.90 19.58
CA LEU A 287 9.25 18.95 18.58
C LEU A 287 10.51 19.80 18.71
N HIS A 288 10.89 20.19 19.93
CA HIS A 288 11.92 21.21 20.20
C HIS A 288 13.09 20.70 21.09
N GLY A 289 13.07 19.45 21.55
CA GLY A 289 14.14 18.87 22.36
C GLY A 289 14.11 19.23 23.83
N SER A 290 15.09 18.71 24.57
CA SER A 290 15.19 18.86 26.04
C SER A 290 15.26 20.31 26.50
N ASP A 291 15.92 21.17 25.72
CA ASP A 291 16.18 22.57 26.03
C ASP A 291 15.23 23.55 25.31
N GLY A 292 14.32 23.04 24.47
CA GLY A 292 13.41 23.83 23.66
C GLY A 292 14.09 24.61 22.52
N ARG A 293 15.38 24.39 22.26
CA ARG A 293 16.17 25.05 21.20
C ARG A 293 16.66 24.06 20.14
N ASP A 294 15.98 22.93 20.01
CA ASP A 294 16.33 21.84 19.13
C ASP A 294 17.71 21.21 19.45
N SER A 295 18.11 21.18 20.73
CA SER A 295 19.31 20.43 21.13
C SER A 295 19.22 18.97 20.71
N ARG A 296 20.36 18.38 20.41
CA ARG A 296 20.52 16.95 20.09
C ARG A 296 21.49 16.31 21.08
N LEU A 297 21.32 16.60 22.37
CA LEU A 297 22.23 16.17 23.42
C LEU A 297 21.91 14.74 23.86
N GLY A 298 22.82 13.81 23.56
CA GLY A 298 22.66 12.41 23.89
C GLY A 298 21.75 11.64 22.92
N PHE A 299 21.70 10.33 23.09
CA PHE A 299 21.06 9.44 22.11
C PHE A 299 19.54 9.60 22.01
N LEU A 300 18.86 9.79 23.15
CA LEU A 300 17.41 9.95 23.21
C LEU A 300 16.96 11.26 22.54
N ASP A 301 17.59 12.38 22.89
CA ASP A 301 17.26 13.69 22.32
C ASP A 301 17.59 13.73 20.81
N ALA A 302 18.65 13.05 20.39
CA ALA A 302 19.02 12.93 18.98
C ALA A 302 18.04 12.10 18.14
N ASN A 303 17.27 11.19 18.73
CA ASN A 303 16.38 10.26 18.02
C ASN A 303 14.94 10.26 18.54
N ARG A 304 14.54 11.31 19.25
CA ARG A 304 13.27 11.43 19.96
C ARG A 304 12.06 11.26 19.03
N GLU A 305 12.13 11.79 17.81
CA GLU A 305 11.06 11.68 16.82
C GLU A 305 10.80 10.21 16.46
N GLY A 306 11.87 9.48 16.09
CA GLY A 306 11.78 8.08 15.69
C GLY A 306 11.40 7.15 16.82
N LEU A 307 11.93 7.39 18.04
CA LEU A 307 11.69 6.53 19.20
C LEU A 307 10.28 6.72 19.79
N LEU A 308 9.82 7.96 19.95
CA LEU A 308 8.51 8.22 20.58
C LEU A 308 7.35 7.98 19.62
N SER A 309 7.55 8.21 18.32
CA SER A 309 6.56 7.84 17.29
C SER A 309 6.32 6.32 17.18
N LEU A 310 7.20 5.47 17.74
CA LEU A 310 7.00 4.01 17.78
C LEU A 310 5.66 3.64 18.44
N LEU A 311 5.20 4.39 19.43
CA LEU A 311 3.94 4.11 20.14
C LEU A 311 2.72 4.27 19.21
N GLY A 312 2.68 5.35 18.43
CA GLY A 312 1.64 5.56 17.42
C GLY A 312 1.71 4.52 16.29
N TYR A 313 2.91 4.24 15.78
CA TYR A 313 3.09 3.21 14.76
C TYR A 313 2.72 1.80 15.25
N LEU A 314 2.99 1.48 16.51
CA LEU A 314 2.59 0.24 17.16
C LEU A 314 1.07 0.13 17.27
N ALA A 315 0.37 1.23 17.59
CA ALA A 315 -1.09 1.26 17.60
C ALA A 315 -1.67 0.98 16.21
N ILE A 316 -1.12 1.63 15.17
CA ILE A 316 -1.50 1.35 13.77
C ILE A 316 -1.26 -0.13 13.44
N TYR A 317 -0.11 -0.69 13.80
CA TYR A 317 0.23 -2.08 13.53
C TYR A 317 -0.78 -3.06 14.18
N LEU A 318 -1.08 -2.89 15.47
CA LEU A 318 -2.01 -3.77 16.20
C LEU A 318 -3.46 -3.65 15.69
N ALA A 319 -3.92 -2.44 15.36
CA ALA A 319 -5.22 -2.25 14.72
C ALA A 319 -5.28 -2.96 13.35
N SER A 320 -4.19 -2.87 12.58
CA SER A 320 -4.07 -3.52 11.27
C SER A 320 -4.03 -5.05 11.38
N VAL A 321 -3.46 -5.60 12.45
CA VAL A 321 -3.53 -7.05 12.74
C VAL A 321 -4.98 -7.51 12.90
N GLN A 322 -5.81 -6.74 13.62
CA GLN A 322 -7.24 -7.06 13.74
C GLN A 322 -7.94 -7.04 12.37
N VAL A 323 -7.65 -6.03 11.53
CA VAL A 323 -8.18 -5.95 10.17
C VAL A 323 -7.75 -7.17 9.36
N GLY A 324 -6.49 -7.59 9.45
CA GLY A 324 -5.98 -8.80 8.79
C GLY A 324 -6.71 -10.07 9.23
N LEU A 325 -6.92 -10.25 10.54
CA LEU A 325 -7.70 -11.37 11.09
C LEU A 325 -9.15 -11.37 10.58
N TRP A 326 -9.78 -10.19 10.51
CA TRP A 326 -11.14 -10.04 10.02
C TRP A 326 -11.28 -10.32 8.51
N LEU A 327 -10.31 -9.87 7.70
CA LEU A 327 -10.28 -10.13 6.26
C LEU A 327 -10.09 -11.61 5.95
N LEU A 328 -9.21 -12.30 6.69
CA LEU A 328 -8.95 -13.73 6.53
C LEU A 328 -10.05 -14.63 7.12
N GLN A 329 -11.11 -14.06 7.72
CA GLN A 329 -12.28 -14.85 8.08
C GLN A 329 -12.85 -15.52 6.83
N ARG A 330 -13.18 -16.82 6.94
CA ARG A 330 -13.55 -17.66 5.81
C ARG A 330 -14.86 -17.19 5.19
N ARG A 331 -14.77 -16.38 4.13
CA ARG A 331 -15.90 -15.91 3.31
C ARG A 331 -15.77 -16.52 1.93
N ALA A 332 -16.54 -17.59 1.69
CA ALA A 332 -16.46 -18.32 0.43
C ALA A 332 -17.42 -17.78 -0.64
N SER A 333 -18.34 -16.87 -0.34
CA SER A 333 -19.36 -16.40 -1.28
C SER A 333 -19.23 -14.91 -1.60
N VAL A 334 -19.57 -14.55 -2.85
CA VAL A 334 -19.67 -13.14 -3.28
C VAL A 334 -20.64 -12.35 -2.39
N ARG A 335 -21.79 -12.93 -2.02
CA ARG A 335 -22.75 -12.28 -1.11
C ARG A 335 -22.11 -11.94 0.25
N GLY A 336 -21.26 -12.82 0.78
CA GLY A 336 -20.51 -12.58 2.01
C GLY A 336 -19.49 -11.45 1.88
N TRP A 337 -18.85 -11.31 0.72
CA TRP A 337 -17.93 -10.20 0.42
C TRP A 337 -18.66 -8.87 0.17
N LEU A 338 -19.86 -8.88 -0.41
CA LEU A 338 -20.71 -7.68 -0.51
C LEU A 338 -21.23 -7.22 0.85
N ALA A 339 -21.47 -8.15 1.79
CA ALA A 339 -21.72 -7.79 3.19
C ALA A 339 -20.45 -7.22 3.84
N ALA A 340 -19.28 -7.83 3.60
CA ALA A 340 -17.99 -7.33 4.05
C ALA A 340 -17.73 -5.88 3.63
N LEU A 341 -18.01 -5.55 2.37
CA LEU A 341 -17.86 -4.20 1.84
C LEU A 341 -18.74 -3.17 2.57
N ARG A 342 -19.97 -3.56 2.93
CA ARG A 342 -20.86 -2.69 3.71
C ARG A 342 -20.33 -2.44 5.11
N GLU A 343 -19.84 -3.48 5.78
CA GLU A 343 -19.18 -3.34 7.09
C GLU A 343 -17.91 -2.48 7.02
N LEU A 344 -17.09 -2.67 5.98
CA LEU A 344 -15.89 -1.83 5.75
C LEU A 344 -16.27 -0.37 5.49
N ALA A 345 -17.29 -0.12 4.68
CA ALA A 345 -17.76 1.23 4.39
C ALA A 345 -18.27 1.92 5.67
N LEU A 346 -19.02 1.21 6.51
CA LEU A 346 -19.46 1.72 7.81
C LEU A 346 -18.27 2.01 8.73
N ALA A 347 -17.30 1.09 8.83
CA ALA A 347 -16.10 1.28 9.63
C ALA A 347 -15.28 2.50 9.16
N VAL A 348 -15.14 2.68 7.83
CA VAL A 348 -14.48 3.86 7.24
C VAL A 348 -15.23 5.14 7.60
N LEU A 349 -16.55 5.16 7.49
CA LEU A 349 -17.37 6.32 7.86
C LEU A 349 -17.18 6.67 9.36
N VAL A 350 -17.25 5.68 10.24
CA VAL A 350 -17.03 5.87 11.68
C VAL A 350 -15.64 6.41 11.96
N LEU A 351 -14.60 5.88 11.31
CA LEU A 351 -13.23 6.37 11.49
C LEU A 351 -13.04 7.80 10.97
N PHE A 352 -13.71 8.19 9.88
CA PHE A 352 -13.69 9.58 9.41
C PHE A 352 -14.40 10.53 10.38
N VAL A 353 -15.54 10.14 10.93
CA VAL A 353 -16.22 10.92 11.99
C VAL A 353 -15.33 11.03 13.22
N LEU A 354 -14.73 9.93 13.66
CA LEU A 354 -13.79 9.91 14.79
C LEU A 354 -12.58 10.80 14.52
N LEU A 355 -12.03 10.79 13.30
CA LEU A 355 -10.93 11.67 12.91
C LEU A 355 -11.32 13.14 13.07
N GLN A 356 -12.49 13.55 12.57
CA GLN A 356 -12.97 14.93 12.72
C GLN A 356 -13.15 15.31 14.20
N LEU A 357 -13.72 14.42 15.00
CA LEU A 357 -13.87 14.64 16.44
C LEU A 357 -12.52 14.75 17.14
N CYS A 358 -11.57 13.86 16.85
CA CYS A 358 -10.22 13.91 17.41
C CYS A 358 -9.50 15.21 17.03
N GLN A 359 -9.60 15.65 15.77
CA GLN A 359 -9.01 16.92 15.34
C GLN A 359 -9.66 18.13 16.02
N ALA A 360 -10.97 18.09 16.30
CA ALA A 360 -11.67 19.15 17.01
C ALA A 360 -11.35 19.19 18.51
N CYS A 361 -11.18 18.03 19.15
CA CYS A 361 -10.93 17.94 20.59
C CYS A 361 -9.44 18.01 20.98
N THR A 362 -8.53 17.72 20.05
CA THR A 362 -7.09 17.63 20.33
C THR A 362 -6.30 18.53 19.40
N GLU A 363 -5.62 17.94 18.42
CA GLU A 363 -4.69 18.62 17.53
C GLU A 363 -4.86 18.10 16.09
N PRO A 364 -4.32 18.82 15.10
CA PRO A 364 -4.24 18.32 13.74
C PRO A 364 -3.38 17.05 13.63
N VAL A 365 -3.49 16.37 12.50
CA VAL A 365 -2.68 15.19 12.18
C VAL A 365 -1.20 15.53 12.18
N SER A 366 -0.38 14.71 12.85
CA SER A 366 1.08 14.83 12.83
C SER A 366 1.75 13.47 12.69
N ARG A 367 2.49 13.27 11.58
CA ARG A 367 3.34 12.08 11.38
C ARG A 367 4.53 12.07 12.34
N ARG A 368 5.19 13.21 12.54
CA ARG A 368 6.41 13.33 13.37
C ARG A 368 6.15 12.88 14.81
N VAL A 369 4.99 13.22 15.35
CA VAL A 369 4.55 12.81 16.69
C VAL A 369 3.84 11.43 16.66
N ALA A 370 3.25 11.06 15.53
CA ALA A 370 2.38 9.89 15.36
C ALA A 370 1.18 9.90 16.34
N ASN A 371 0.49 11.03 16.42
CA ASN A 371 -0.61 11.28 17.35
C ASN A 371 -1.88 10.45 17.03
N LEU A 372 -2.89 10.50 17.90
CA LEU A 372 -4.15 9.77 17.71
C LEU A 372 -4.88 10.13 16.39
N PRO A 373 -5.04 11.43 16.02
CA PRO A 373 -5.55 11.82 14.71
C PRO A 373 -4.80 11.16 13.55
N PHE A 374 -3.46 11.14 13.58
CA PHE A 374 -2.65 10.46 12.56
C PHE A 374 -2.97 8.96 12.48
N CYS A 375 -3.05 8.26 13.61
CA CYS A 375 -3.39 6.84 13.64
C CYS A 375 -4.78 6.56 13.04
N THR A 376 -5.80 7.35 13.44
CA THR A 376 -7.16 7.22 12.91
C THR A 376 -7.23 7.53 11.41
N TRP A 377 -6.50 8.55 10.96
CA TRP A 377 -6.43 8.96 9.56
C TRP A 377 -5.83 7.89 8.67
N VAL A 378 -4.69 7.31 9.08
CA VAL A 378 -4.03 6.21 8.36
C VAL A 378 -4.96 5.00 8.26
N LEU A 379 -5.60 4.60 9.37
CA LEU A 379 -6.54 3.47 9.37
C LEU A 379 -7.73 3.71 8.44
N ALA A 380 -8.34 4.90 8.49
CA ALA A 380 -9.47 5.26 7.63
C ALA A 380 -9.09 5.15 6.13
N HIS A 381 -7.97 5.76 5.73
CA HIS A 381 -7.56 5.78 4.32
C HIS A 381 -7.06 4.41 3.83
N CYS A 382 -6.40 3.62 4.68
CA CYS A 382 -5.99 2.26 4.31
C CYS A 382 -7.19 1.33 4.13
N LEU A 383 -8.20 1.43 5.01
CA LEU A 383 -9.45 0.67 4.87
C LEU A 383 -10.27 1.14 3.67
N LEU A 384 -10.32 2.44 3.40
CA LEU A 384 -10.93 2.99 2.19
C LEU A 384 -10.26 2.39 0.95
N LEU A 385 -8.93 2.47 0.85
CA LEU A 385 -8.18 1.92 -0.28
C LEU A 385 -8.42 0.42 -0.46
N LEU A 386 -8.40 -0.35 0.64
CA LEU A 386 -8.68 -1.78 0.60
C LEU A 386 -10.11 -2.08 0.13
N SER A 387 -11.10 -1.32 0.62
CA SER A 387 -12.50 -1.48 0.21
C SER A 387 -12.68 -1.22 -1.29
N LEU A 388 -11.98 -0.22 -1.84
CA LEU A 388 -11.99 0.08 -3.27
C LEU A 388 -11.34 -1.03 -4.09
N PHE A 389 -10.26 -1.66 -3.61
CA PHE A 389 -9.67 -2.83 -4.29
C PHE A 389 -10.61 -4.04 -4.26
N VAL A 390 -11.27 -4.33 -3.14
CA VAL A 390 -12.27 -5.41 -3.08
C VAL A 390 -13.43 -5.13 -4.05
N LEU A 391 -13.90 -3.88 -4.14
CA LEU A 391 -14.94 -3.48 -5.08
C LEU A 391 -14.49 -3.64 -6.55
N ALA A 392 -13.27 -3.22 -6.88
CA ALA A 392 -12.68 -3.39 -8.21
C ALA A 392 -12.59 -4.89 -8.58
N ASP A 393 -12.11 -5.73 -7.66
CA ASP A 393 -12.01 -7.17 -7.87
C ASP A 393 -13.38 -7.83 -8.06
N LEU A 394 -14.38 -7.49 -7.25
CA LEU A 394 -15.74 -8.04 -7.42
C LEU A 394 -16.35 -7.62 -8.77
N THR A 395 -16.07 -6.40 -9.22
CA THR A 395 -16.49 -5.92 -10.56
C THR A 395 -15.80 -6.72 -11.67
N LEU A 396 -14.52 -7.04 -11.51
CA LEU A 396 -13.79 -7.89 -12.44
C LEU A 396 -14.32 -9.33 -12.43
N VAL A 397 -14.63 -9.90 -11.26
CA VAL A 397 -15.27 -11.23 -11.14
C VAL A 397 -16.63 -11.24 -11.86
N PHE A 398 -17.45 -10.21 -11.66
CA PHE A 398 -18.72 -10.06 -12.39
C PHE A 398 -18.48 -10.01 -13.91
N THR A 399 -17.46 -9.28 -14.35
CA THR A 399 -17.14 -9.19 -15.79
C THR A 399 -16.60 -10.51 -16.34
N LYS A 400 -15.82 -11.28 -15.57
CA LYS A 400 -15.36 -12.64 -15.92
C LYS A 400 -16.54 -13.61 -16.07
N LEU A 401 -17.60 -13.45 -15.28
CA LEU A 401 -18.85 -14.21 -15.45
C LEU A 401 -19.53 -13.90 -16.80
N LEU A 402 -19.47 -12.65 -17.26
CA LEU A 402 -20.03 -12.26 -18.57
C LEU A 402 -19.25 -12.89 -19.74
N VAL A 403 -17.93 -13.03 -19.63
CA VAL A 403 -17.06 -13.59 -20.68
C VAL A 403 -16.40 -14.89 -20.19
N LYS A 404 -17.10 -16.01 -20.37
CA LYS A 404 -16.63 -17.34 -19.92
C LYS A 404 -15.26 -17.67 -20.53
N GLY A 405 -14.33 -18.13 -19.70
CA GLY A 405 -12.95 -18.46 -20.10
C GLY A 405 -11.97 -17.28 -20.09
N SER A 406 -12.45 -16.07 -19.81
CA SER A 406 -11.56 -14.94 -19.54
C SER A 406 -10.82 -15.14 -18.20
N SER A 407 -9.54 -14.80 -18.20
CA SER A 407 -8.66 -14.91 -17.03
C SER A 407 -7.98 -13.57 -16.82
N VAL A 408 -8.07 -13.05 -15.60
CA VAL A 408 -7.43 -11.80 -15.18
C VAL A 408 -6.46 -12.16 -14.05
N PRO A 409 -5.14 -12.00 -14.24
CA PRO A 409 -4.16 -12.23 -13.18
C PRO A 409 -4.39 -11.29 -11.99
N CYS A 410 -4.15 -11.79 -10.77
CA CYS A 410 -4.37 -11.08 -9.51
C CYS A 410 -5.83 -10.67 -9.25
N CYS A 411 -6.79 -11.36 -9.87
CA CYS A 411 -8.21 -11.26 -9.55
C CYS A 411 -8.67 -12.54 -8.84
N TRP A 412 -9.81 -12.49 -8.14
CA TRP A 412 -10.34 -13.63 -7.43
C TRP A 412 -10.57 -14.84 -8.35
N LYS A 413 -10.20 -16.02 -7.85
CA LYS A 413 -10.48 -17.30 -8.50
C LYS A 413 -11.88 -17.77 -8.15
N VAL A 414 -12.64 -18.15 -9.17
CA VAL A 414 -13.95 -18.75 -9.01
C VAL A 414 -13.75 -20.25 -8.82
N VAL A 415 -14.17 -20.76 -7.67
CA VAL A 415 -14.02 -22.17 -7.29
C VAL A 415 -15.40 -22.83 -7.32
N GLN A 416 -15.45 -24.12 -7.63
CA GLN A 416 -16.69 -24.88 -7.52
C GLN A 416 -17.05 -25.15 -6.05
N PRO A 417 -18.34 -25.28 -5.71
CA PRO A 417 -18.74 -25.68 -4.36
C PRO A 417 -18.12 -27.04 -3.99
N PRO A 418 -17.81 -27.28 -2.70
CA PRO A 418 -17.10 -28.47 -2.24
C PRO A 418 -17.79 -29.81 -2.58
N ASP A 419 -19.09 -29.82 -2.91
CA ASP A 419 -19.87 -31.03 -3.16
C ASP A 419 -19.91 -31.48 -4.64
N SER A 420 -19.29 -30.77 -5.58
CA SER A 420 -19.29 -31.15 -7.00
C SER A 420 -18.10 -32.06 -7.37
N SER A 421 -18.25 -33.36 -7.17
CA SER A 421 -17.24 -34.40 -7.42
C SER A 421 -16.85 -34.66 -8.89
N LYS A 422 -17.22 -33.80 -9.84
CA LYS A 422 -17.02 -34.04 -11.28
C LYS A 422 -16.43 -32.83 -12.01
N LYS A 423 -15.09 -32.80 -12.16
CA LYS A 423 -14.28 -32.29 -13.31
C LYS A 423 -12.84 -31.87 -12.91
N HIS A 424 -12.04 -32.77 -12.34
CA HIS A 424 -10.62 -32.49 -12.05
C HIS A 424 -9.77 -32.12 -13.28
N GLY A 425 -10.09 -32.63 -14.48
CA GLY A 425 -9.31 -32.35 -15.71
C GLY A 425 -9.41 -30.92 -16.24
N MET A 426 -10.61 -30.30 -16.18
CA MET A 426 -10.81 -28.93 -16.67
C MET A 426 -10.24 -27.89 -15.69
N GLU A 427 -10.32 -28.18 -14.38
CA GLU A 427 -9.76 -27.33 -13.33
C GLU A 427 -8.24 -27.30 -13.38
N ALA A 428 -7.57 -28.44 -13.55
CA ALA A 428 -6.10 -28.50 -13.67
C ALA A 428 -5.57 -27.66 -14.85
N VAL A 429 -6.25 -27.70 -16.00
CA VAL A 429 -5.89 -26.90 -17.19
C VAL A 429 -6.12 -25.41 -16.95
N LEU A 430 -7.21 -25.02 -16.28
CA LEU A 430 -7.48 -23.62 -15.94
C LEU A 430 -6.49 -23.09 -14.89
N VAL A 431 -6.14 -23.90 -13.88
CA VAL A 431 -5.14 -23.55 -12.86
C VAL A 431 -3.76 -23.36 -13.48
N GLY A 432 -3.29 -24.29 -14.32
CA GLY A 432 -2.00 -24.16 -15.01
C GLY A 432 -1.95 -22.96 -15.96
N ARG A 433 -3.07 -22.61 -16.62
CA ARG A 433 -3.18 -21.41 -17.45
C ARG A 433 -3.15 -20.13 -16.61
N GLU A 434 -3.82 -20.08 -15.48
CA GLU A 434 -3.78 -18.92 -14.57
C GLU A 434 -2.40 -18.73 -13.92
N GLU A 435 -1.69 -19.80 -13.56
CA GLU A 435 -0.31 -19.71 -13.08
C GLU A 435 0.61 -19.13 -14.15
N LYS A 436 0.50 -19.61 -15.40
CA LYS A 436 1.25 -19.07 -16.53
C LYS A 436 0.93 -17.60 -16.80
N LEU A 437 -0.32 -17.17 -16.65
CA LEU A 437 -0.71 -15.76 -16.80
C LEU A 437 -0.27 -14.90 -15.61
N SER A 438 -0.22 -15.47 -14.40
CA SER A 438 0.36 -14.80 -13.21
C SER A 438 1.86 -14.58 -13.36
N GLN A 439 2.57 -15.45 -14.08
CA GLN A 439 3.97 -15.22 -14.47
C GLN A 439 4.16 -14.02 -15.41
N LEU A 440 3.10 -13.58 -16.09
CA LEU A 440 3.13 -12.45 -17.03
C LEU A 440 2.66 -11.13 -16.40
N CYS A 441 2.27 -11.13 -15.13
CA CYS A 441 1.67 -9.99 -14.44
C CYS A 441 2.70 -9.22 -13.60
N LEU A 442 2.77 -7.90 -13.79
CA LEU A 442 3.64 -7.01 -13.03
C LEU A 442 3.31 -7.00 -11.53
N ILE A 443 2.03 -7.06 -11.18
CA ILE A 443 1.59 -7.10 -9.77
C ILE A 443 2.16 -8.34 -9.07
N SER A 444 2.04 -9.52 -9.70
CA SER A 444 2.63 -10.76 -9.19
C SER A 444 4.15 -10.66 -9.06
N ALA A 445 4.82 -10.06 -10.05
CA ALA A 445 6.27 -9.88 -10.06
C ALA A 445 6.76 -9.01 -8.89
N ILE A 446 6.12 -7.87 -8.65
CA ILE A 446 6.46 -6.98 -7.52
C ILE A 446 6.11 -7.65 -6.19
N ASN A 447 4.94 -8.30 -6.08
CA ASN A 447 4.52 -8.96 -4.85
C ASN A 447 5.50 -10.05 -4.39
N LYS A 448 6.14 -10.75 -5.34
CA LYS A 448 7.09 -11.82 -5.04
C LYS A 448 8.34 -11.32 -4.30
N ASN A 449 8.82 -10.12 -4.64
CA ASN A 449 10.08 -9.53 -4.17
C ASN A 449 9.90 -8.07 -3.69
N GLN A 450 8.91 -7.82 -2.83
CA GLN A 450 8.52 -6.44 -2.43
C GLN A 450 9.65 -5.63 -1.77
N LEU A 451 10.38 -6.22 -0.82
CA LEU A 451 11.47 -5.47 -0.18
C LEU A 451 12.59 -5.17 -1.17
N LEU A 452 12.90 -6.10 -2.08
CA LEU A 452 13.88 -5.85 -3.12
C LEU A 452 13.45 -4.69 -4.03
N PHE A 453 12.18 -4.65 -4.46
CA PHE A 453 11.66 -3.53 -5.24
C PHE A 453 11.80 -2.20 -4.47
N PHE A 454 11.49 -2.20 -3.18
CA PHE A 454 11.66 -1.01 -2.33
C PHE A 454 13.14 -0.59 -2.19
N LEU A 455 14.05 -1.54 -1.99
CA LEU A 455 15.49 -1.24 -1.88
C LEU A 455 16.07 -0.75 -3.20
N LEU A 456 15.73 -1.41 -4.30
CA LEU A 456 16.12 -1.00 -5.65
C LEU A 456 15.66 0.44 -5.91
N ALA A 457 14.41 0.76 -5.54
CA ALA A 457 13.88 2.10 -5.69
C ALA A 457 14.71 3.13 -4.91
N ASN A 458 15.07 2.87 -3.65
CA ASN A 458 15.91 3.77 -2.85
C ASN A 458 17.32 3.95 -3.44
N VAL A 459 17.97 2.86 -3.88
CA VAL A 459 19.31 2.91 -4.51
C VAL A 459 19.27 3.69 -5.82
N MET A 460 18.29 3.42 -6.67
CA MET A 460 18.11 4.13 -7.94
C MET A 460 17.77 5.61 -7.72
N THR A 461 17.05 5.97 -6.66
CA THR A 461 16.83 7.36 -6.28
C THR A 461 18.14 8.06 -5.93
N GLY A 462 18.98 7.43 -5.09
CA GLY A 462 20.30 7.95 -4.77
C GLY A 462 21.18 8.13 -6.02
N ALA A 463 21.16 7.15 -6.94
CA ALA A 463 21.89 7.24 -8.20
C ALA A 463 21.41 8.41 -9.07
N VAL A 464 20.09 8.59 -9.24
CA VAL A 464 19.54 9.71 -10.02
C VAL A 464 19.90 11.06 -9.38
N ASN A 465 19.85 11.17 -8.06
CA ASN A 465 20.15 12.42 -7.35
C ASN A 465 21.64 12.82 -7.40
N ILE A 466 22.54 11.87 -7.65
CA ILE A 466 23.97 12.13 -7.90
C ILE A 466 24.20 12.51 -9.37
N LEU A 467 23.52 11.85 -10.30
CA LEU A 467 23.75 11.99 -11.74
C LEU A 467 23.01 13.19 -12.37
N ILE A 468 21.92 13.66 -11.77
CA ILE A 468 21.01 14.63 -12.38
C ILE A 468 20.76 15.79 -11.43
N ASP A 469 20.80 17.01 -11.97
CA ASP A 469 20.34 18.21 -11.26
C ASP A 469 18.81 18.26 -11.23
N THR A 470 18.23 17.68 -10.19
CA THR A 470 16.78 17.53 -10.04
C THR A 470 16.05 18.86 -9.84
N ILE A 471 16.69 19.87 -9.23
CA ILE A 471 16.04 21.14 -8.85
C ILE A 471 15.73 22.00 -10.08
N HIS A 472 16.65 22.06 -11.04
CA HIS A 472 16.51 22.92 -12.23
C HIS A 472 15.91 22.16 -13.43
N SER A 473 15.41 20.95 -13.21
CA SER A 473 14.89 20.09 -14.27
C SER A 473 13.53 20.57 -14.82
N LYS A 474 13.43 20.65 -16.15
CA LYS A 474 12.19 20.97 -16.88
C LYS A 474 11.21 19.81 -16.84
N ALA A 475 9.91 20.11 -16.96
CA ALA A 475 8.84 19.14 -16.79
C ALA A 475 8.93 17.91 -17.70
N ALA A 476 9.21 18.09 -19.00
CA ALA A 476 9.35 16.96 -19.94
C ALA A 476 10.52 16.05 -19.60
N PHE A 477 11.64 16.63 -19.16
CA PHE A 477 12.84 15.89 -18.76
C PHE A 477 12.60 15.12 -17.47
N THR A 478 11.98 15.76 -16.46
CA THR A 478 11.56 15.12 -15.21
C THR A 478 10.65 13.92 -15.49
N LEU A 479 9.63 14.08 -16.32
CA LEU A 479 8.73 12.97 -16.67
C LEU A 479 9.48 11.83 -17.35
N CYS A 480 10.40 12.13 -18.26
CA CYS A 480 11.21 11.12 -18.93
C CYS A 480 12.02 10.31 -17.91
N ILE A 481 12.73 10.99 -17.00
CA ILE A 481 13.53 10.34 -15.95
C ILE A 481 12.66 9.47 -15.04
N LEU A 482 11.54 10.01 -14.54
CA LEU A 482 10.65 9.27 -13.64
C LEU A 482 10.06 8.02 -14.33
N HIS A 483 9.70 8.11 -15.60
CA HIS A 483 9.22 6.95 -16.36
C HIS A 483 10.33 5.93 -16.60
N LEU A 484 11.54 6.36 -16.97
CA LEU A 484 12.69 5.47 -17.15
C LEU A 484 13.06 4.75 -15.85
N TYR A 485 13.09 5.50 -14.74
CA TYR A 485 13.31 4.97 -13.39
C TYR A 485 12.27 3.90 -13.03
N MET A 486 10.97 4.22 -13.17
CA MET A 486 9.91 3.28 -12.83
C MET A 486 9.89 2.07 -13.77
N PHE A 487 10.15 2.29 -15.06
CA PHE A 487 10.20 1.22 -16.06
C PHE A 487 11.36 0.26 -15.76
N PHE A 488 12.54 0.77 -15.44
CA PHE A 488 13.70 -0.03 -15.05
C PHE A 488 13.40 -0.89 -13.81
N ASN A 489 12.84 -0.27 -12.76
CA ASN A 489 12.46 -0.98 -11.53
C ASN A 489 11.44 -2.09 -11.81
N CYS A 490 10.43 -1.82 -12.64
CA CYS A 490 9.42 -2.80 -13.03
C CYS A 490 10.00 -3.92 -13.90
N LEU A 491 10.87 -3.58 -14.86
CA LEU A 491 11.53 -4.52 -15.76
C LEU A 491 12.39 -5.51 -14.98
N LEU A 492 13.16 -5.04 -14.00
CA LEU A 492 13.99 -5.93 -13.18
C LEU A 492 13.14 -6.94 -12.40
N MET A 493 12.05 -6.49 -11.76
CA MET A 493 11.13 -7.40 -11.06
C MET A 493 10.50 -8.40 -12.03
N TYR A 494 10.13 -7.95 -13.23
CA TYR A 494 9.57 -8.80 -14.26
C TYR A 494 10.55 -9.88 -14.73
N ILE A 495 11.83 -9.53 -14.94
CA ILE A 495 12.89 -10.47 -15.31
C ILE A 495 13.12 -11.51 -14.21
N LEU A 496 13.19 -11.09 -12.94
CA LEU A 496 13.35 -12.00 -11.80
C LEU A 496 12.16 -12.96 -11.70
N HIS A 497 10.93 -12.44 -11.87
CA HIS A 497 9.72 -13.26 -11.85
C HIS A 497 9.69 -14.26 -13.00
N ALA A 498 10.10 -13.84 -14.20
CA ALA A 498 10.20 -14.69 -15.38
C ALA A 498 11.23 -15.83 -15.24
N ARG A 499 12.28 -15.61 -14.44
CA ARG A 499 13.29 -16.63 -14.06
C ARG A 499 12.90 -17.42 -12.80
N ASN A 500 11.71 -17.16 -12.26
CA ASN A 500 11.21 -17.73 -11.00
C ASN A 500 12.12 -17.46 -9.77
N ILE A 501 12.99 -16.46 -9.82
CA ILE A 501 13.93 -16.13 -8.75
C ILE A 501 13.18 -15.41 -7.61
N VAL A 502 13.36 -15.90 -6.39
CA VAL A 502 12.80 -15.30 -5.17
C VAL A 502 13.94 -14.92 -4.26
N LEU A 503 14.12 -13.61 -4.07
CA LEU A 503 15.12 -13.04 -3.16
C LEU A 503 14.42 -12.67 -1.85
N LYS A 504 13.77 -13.66 -1.22
CA LYS A 504 13.24 -13.53 0.14
C LYS A 504 14.34 -13.90 1.10
N PHE A 505 14.91 -12.90 1.76
CA PHE A 505 15.86 -13.10 2.84
C PHE A 505 15.17 -13.11 4.22
N TRP A 506 13.89 -13.52 4.34
CA TRP A 506 13.18 -13.74 5.61
C TRP A 506 11.80 -14.37 5.41
#